data_AF-A0ABD0JCU0-F1
#
_entry.id   AF-A0ABD0JCU0-F1
#
_cell.length_a   1.000
_cell.length_b   1.000
_cell.length_c   1.000
_cell.angle_alpha   90.00
_cell.angle_beta   90.00
_cell.angle_gamma   90.00
#
_symmetry.space_group_name_H-M   'P 1'
#
loop_
_entity.id
_entity.type
_entity.pdbx_description
1 polymer ?
#
loop_
_entity_poly.entity_id
_entity_poly.type
_entity_poly.pdbx_seq_one_letter_code
_entity_poly.pdbx_strand_id
1 'polypeptide(L)'
;MVRRVFVQLPHLHFRLRYMKDPDNTDHQQLFDLIEKMLVYEPSARYSLRQAMRHPFFRKYYEEELLRRDSSAHSSSDDRRSHSLSR
;
A
#
# COMPACT_ATOMS: atom_id res chain seq x y z
N MET A 1 4.38 -30.63 -17.02
CA MET A 1 3.67 -31.20 -15.85
C MET A 1 4.07 -30.40 -14.61
N VAL A 2 3.59 -29.15 -14.48
CA VAL A 2 3.96 -28.27 -13.36
C VAL A 2 3.03 -28.61 -12.20
N ARG A 3 3.56 -29.39 -11.27
CA ARG A 3 2.82 -29.95 -10.15
C ARG A 3 2.25 -28.83 -9.27
N ARG A 4 0.95 -28.98 -9.00
CA ARG A 4 0.16 -28.44 -7.89
C ARG A 4 1.00 -28.38 -6.60
N VAL A 5 1.39 -27.21 -6.13
CA VAL A 5 2.00 -27.06 -4.79
C VAL A 5 1.26 -26.05 -3.91
N PHE A 6 0.35 -25.22 -4.43
CA PHE A 6 -0.19 -24.11 -3.63
C PHE A 6 -1.68 -24.17 -3.29
N VAL A 7 -2.42 -25.20 -3.71
CA VAL A 7 -3.91 -25.16 -3.63
C VAL A 7 -4.48 -25.95 -2.44
N GLN A 8 -3.69 -26.70 -1.68
CA GLN A 8 -4.24 -27.59 -0.64
C GLN A 8 -3.37 -27.71 0.63
N LEU A 9 -3.05 -26.59 1.28
CA LEU A 9 -2.54 -26.57 2.66
C LEU A 9 -3.27 -25.46 3.44
N PRO A 10 -3.62 -25.67 4.71
CA PRO A 10 -4.58 -24.83 5.41
C PRO A 10 -3.98 -23.43 5.58
N HIS A 11 -4.65 -22.42 5.01
CA HIS A 11 -4.24 -21.00 5.01
C HIS A 11 -3.81 -20.47 6.40
N LEU A 12 -4.31 -21.07 7.47
CA LEU A 12 -3.89 -20.79 8.86
C LEU A 12 -2.40 -21.02 9.11
N HIS A 13 -1.78 -22.05 8.52
CA HIS A 13 -0.42 -22.47 8.89
C HIS A 13 0.65 -21.54 8.29
N PHE A 14 0.39 -20.98 7.10
CA PHE A 14 1.25 -19.94 6.52
C PHE A 14 1.17 -18.65 7.33
N ARG A 15 -0.04 -18.18 7.66
CA ARG A 15 -0.23 -17.00 8.50
C ARG A 15 0.44 -17.14 9.86
N LEU A 16 0.17 -18.23 10.58
CA LEU A 16 0.71 -18.41 11.94
C LEU A 16 2.24 -18.60 11.98
N ARG A 17 2.86 -19.05 10.89
CA ARG A 17 4.31 -19.27 10.85
C ARG A 17 5.11 -18.02 10.53
N TYR A 18 4.53 -17.07 9.80
CA TYR A 18 5.24 -15.86 9.34
C TYR A 18 4.71 -14.57 9.97
N MET A 19 3.52 -14.59 10.57
CA MET A 19 2.95 -13.45 11.30
C MET A 19 3.47 -13.47 12.74
N LYS A 20 4.47 -12.61 13.01
CA LYS A 20 5.08 -12.47 14.34
C LYS A 20 4.10 -11.90 15.38
N ASP A 21 3.28 -10.95 14.95
CA ASP A 21 2.27 -10.30 15.77
C ASP A 21 0.88 -10.43 15.12
N PRO A 22 -0.01 -11.28 15.64
CA PRO A 22 -1.31 -11.52 15.02
C PRO A 22 -2.27 -10.34 15.14
N ASP A 23 -2.10 -9.49 16.14
CA ASP A 23 -2.94 -8.31 16.37
C ASP A 23 -2.48 -7.08 15.57
N ASN A 24 -1.36 -7.18 14.86
CA ASN A 24 -0.86 -6.09 14.04
C ASN A 24 -1.66 -6.01 12.73
N THR A 25 -2.44 -4.94 12.58
CA THR A 25 -3.29 -4.68 11.43
C THR A 25 -2.52 -4.58 10.12
N ASP A 26 -1.28 -4.08 10.13
CA ASP A 26 -0.45 -4.00 8.93
C ASP A 26 -0.07 -5.41 8.42
N HIS A 27 0.26 -6.32 9.33
CA HIS A 27 0.55 -7.71 8.99
C HIS A 27 -0.70 -8.40 8.45
N GLN A 28 -1.85 -8.23 9.10
CA GLN A 28 -3.11 -8.80 8.62
C GLN A 28 -3.45 -8.33 7.21
N GLN A 29 -3.32 -7.03 6.92
CA GLN A 29 -3.59 -6.47 5.60
C GLN A 29 -2.58 -6.92 4.54
N LEU A 30 -1.30 -7.07 4.91
CA LEU A 30 -0.27 -7.58 4.00
C LEU A 30 -0.56 -9.02 3.58
N PHE A 31 -0.85 -9.90 4.54
CA PHE A 31 -1.13 -11.29 4.26
C PHE A 31 -2.42 -11.46 3.44
N ASP A 32 -3.46 -10.68 3.72
CA ASP A 32 -4.70 -10.67 2.91
C ASP A 32 -4.43 -10.28 1.44
N LEU A 33 -3.60 -9.26 1.22
CA LEU A 33 -3.21 -8.85 -0.13
C LEU A 33 -2.44 -9.95 -0.86
N ILE A 34 -1.42 -10.53 -0.21
CA ILE A 34 -0.58 -11.58 -0.81
C ILE A 34 -1.42 -12.81 -1.14
N GLU A 35 -2.34 -13.21 -0.25
CA GLU A 35 -3.25 -14.34 -0.48
C GLU A 35 -4.09 -14.13 -1.74
N LYS A 36 -4.64 -12.93 -1.95
CA LYS A 36 -5.42 -12.59 -3.15
C LYS A 36 -4.56 -12.56 -4.42
N MET A 37 -3.29 -12.17 -4.32
CA MET A 37 -2.36 -12.15 -5.47
C MET A 37 -1.81 -13.54 -5.84
N LEU A 38 -1.73 -14.46 -4.87
CA LEU A 38 -1.21 -15.81 -5.06
C LEU A 38 -2.31 -16.86 -5.36
N VAL A 39 -3.52 -16.42 -5.70
CA VAL A 39 -4.58 -17.31 -6.17
C VAL A 39 -4.14 -18.02 -7.44
N TYR A 40 -4.31 -19.35 -7.44
CA TYR A 40 -3.92 -20.22 -8.55
C TYR A 40 -4.70 -19.89 -9.82
N GLU A 41 -6.03 -19.86 -9.71
CA GLU A 41 -6.93 -19.53 -10.82
C GLU A 41 -6.71 -18.08 -11.28
N PRO A 42 -6.24 -17.85 -12.53
CA PRO A 42 -5.88 -16.51 -13.00
C PRO A 42 -7.10 -15.58 -13.13
N SER A 43 -8.28 -16.13 -13.41
CA SER A 43 -9.54 -15.38 -13.46
C SER A 43 -10.00 -14.88 -12.09
N ALA A 44 -9.63 -15.59 -11.02
CA ALA A 44 -9.92 -15.21 -9.63
C ALA A 44 -8.76 -14.46 -8.96
N ARG A 45 -7.59 -14.38 -9.62
CA ARG A 45 -6.40 -13.70 -9.10
C ARG A 45 -6.59 -12.19 -9.11
N TYR A 46 -6.15 -11.56 -8.03
CA TYR A 46 -6.18 -10.11 -7.93
C TYR A 46 -5.34 -9.45 -9.03
N SER A 47 -5.95 -8.55 -9.79
CA SER A 47 -5.23 -7.70 -10.74
C SER A 47 -4.39 -6.65 -10.01
N LEU A 48 -3.34 -6.13 -10.66
CA LEU A 48 -2.51 -5.06 -10.10
C LEU A 48 -3.35 -3.83 -9.71
N ARG A 49 -4.33 -3.44 -10.55
CA ARG A 49 -5.22 -2.31 -10.27
C ARG A 49 -6.05 -2.54 -9.00
N GLN A 50 -6.50 -3.77 -8.76
CA GLN A 50 -7.21 -4.11 -7.53
C GLN A 50 -6.26 -4.12 -6.32
N ALA A 51 -5.03 -4.64 -6.50
CA ALA A 51 -3.99 -4.68 -5.47
C ALA A 51 -3.63 -3.27 -4.98
N MET A 52 -3.44 -2.32 -5.90
CA MET A 52 -3.15 -0.93 -5.57
C MET A 52 -4.28 -0.27 -4.74
N ARG A 53 -5.53 -0.72 -4.88
CA ARG A 53 -6.68 -0.19 -4.10
C ARG A 53 -6.84 -0.86 -2.73
N HIS A 54 -5.95 -1.76 -2.35
CA HIS A 54 -6.04 -2.49 -1.09
C HIS A 54 -5.75 -1.58 0.13
N PRO A 55 -6.43 -1.77 1.27
CA PRO A 55 -6.19 -0.97 2.49
C PRO A 55 -4.73 -0.91 2.93
N PHE A 56 -3.97 -1.98 2.67
CA PHE A 56 -2.53 -2.03 2.90
C PHE A 56 -1.78 -0.82 2.33
N PHE A 57 -2.18 -0.34 1.15
CA PHE A 57 -1.53 0.79 0.48
C PHE A 57 -2.07 2.17 0.88
N ARG A 58 -3.19 2.24 1.61
CA ARG A 58 -3.88 3.49 1.94
C ARG A 58 -2.96 4.50 2.64
N LYS A 59 -2.15 4.02 3.59
CA LYS A 59 -1.18 4.86 4.34
C LYS A 59 -0.16 5.56 3.43
N TYR A 60 0.27 4.91 2.36
CA TYR A 60 1.25 5.49 1.44
C TYR A 60 0.64 6.57 0.55
N TYR A 61 -0.63 6.41 0.17
CA TYR A 61 -1.35 7.45 -0.58
C TYR A 61 -1.62 8.68 0.28
N GLU A 62 -1.95 8.48 1.56
CA GLU A 62 -2.15 9.58 2.52
C GLU A 62 -0.83 10.34 2.75
N GLU A 63 0.30 9.65 2.90
CA GLU A 63 1.62 10.28 3.00
C GLU A 63 1.98 11.13 1.76
N GLU A 64 1.69 10.64 0.55
CA GLU A 64 1.97 11.35 -0.70
C GLU A 64 1.09 12.59 -0.86
N LEU A 65 -0.19 12.53 -0.45
CA LEU A 65 -1.08 13.68 -0.42
C LEU A 65 -0.60 14.75 0.59
N LEU A 66 -0.20 14.34 1.80
CA LEU A 66 0.31 15.25 2.83
C LEU A 66 1.60 15.98 2.40
N ARG A 67 2.50 15.29 1.68
CA ARG A 67 3.72 15.89 1.11
C ARG A 67 3.43 16.92 0.02
N ARG A 68 2.33 16.75 -0.70
CA ARG A 68 1.92 17.67 -1.77
C ARG A 68 1.30 18.95 -1.23
N ASP A 69 0.51 18.87 -0.16
CA ASP A 69 -0.11 20.05 0.46
C ASP A 69 0.93 20.95 1.16
N SER A 70 1.95 20.33 1.77
CA SER A 70 3.05 21.05 2.43
C SER A 70 3.96 21.82 1.45
N SER A 71 4.07 21.36 0.20
CA SER A 71 4.83 22.06 -0.86
C SER A 71 4.03 23.18 -1.54
N ALA A 72 2.69 23.17 -1.44
CA ALA A 72 1.85 24.26 -1.95
C ALA A 72 1.86 25.50 -1.03
N HIS A 73 2.11 25.33 0.27
CA HIS A 73 2.12 26.43 1.24
C HIS A 73 3.46 27.21 1.28
N SER A 74 4.54 26.72 0.65
CA SER A 74 5.84 27.41 0.63
C SER A 74 6.02 28.38 -0.54
N SER A 75 4.99 28.65 -1.34
CA SER A 75 5.08 29.51 -2.53
C SER A 75 4.08 30.67 -2.47
N SER A 76 4.08 31.41 -1.37
CA SER A 76 3.36 32.67 -1.23
C SER A 76 4.04 33.49 -0.15
N ASP A 77 5.14 34.20 -0.45
CA ASP A 77 5.41 35.50 0.21
C ASP A 77 6.62 36.35 -0.25
N ASP A 78 7.19 36.19 -1.45
CA ASP A 78 8.26 37.11 -1.89
C ASP A 78 7.96 37.80 -3.22
N ARG A 79 6.86 38.55 -3.25
CA ARG A 79 6.65 39.59 -4.28
C ARG A 79 6.18 40.88 -3.65
N ARG A 80 7.14 41.76 -3.32
CA ARG A 80 7.12 43.24 -3.48
C ARG A 80 7.94 43.92 -2.38
N SER A 81 9.25 43.98 -2.56
CA SER A 81 10.09 45.00 -1.92
C SER A 81 10.73 45.86 -3.01
N HIS A 82 9.87 46.54 -3.78
CA HIS A 82 10.27 47.58 -4.72
C HIS A 82 9.60 48.88 -4.32
N SER A 83 10.27 49.68 -3.48
CA SER A 83 10.01 51.13 -3.42
C SER A 83 11.14 51.90 -2.74
N LEU A 84 11.88 52.60 -3.61
CA LEU A 84 12.52 53.92 -3.45
C LEU A 84 13.97 53.97 -2.92
N SER A 85 14.88 54.03 -3.89
CA SER A 85 16.14 54.75 -3.81
C SER A 85 15.91 56.20 -3.34
N ARG A 86 16.70 56.63 -2.36
CA ARG A 86 16.94 58.02 -2.00
C ARG A 86 18.43 58.27 -1.97
#